data_AF-A0A959NF14-F1
#
_entry.id   AF-A0A959NF14-F1
#
_cell.length_a   1.000
_cell.length_b   1.000
_cell.length_c   1.000
_cell.angle_alpha   90.00
_cell.angle_beta   90.00
_cell.angle_gamma   90.00
#
_symmetry.space_group_name_H-M   'P 1'
#
loop_
_entity.id
_entity.type
_entity.pdbx_description
1 polymer ?
#
loop_
_entity_poly.entity_id
_entity_poly.type
_entity_poly.pdbx_seq_one_letter_code
_entity_poly.pdbx_strand_id
1 'polypeptide(L)'
;SICKEYGINWIPLPYTKKPPVLSTIKDIRNLKRTVKTLHKQNNFDIVHCRSYIPALAGVWMQKKWGIKFIFDMRGFWADERVDGGLWNLKNPVFNFVYKYFKKRERLFLSKADYVISLTQNAKKNIHGRTDILNQPIPIQVIPCCVDLSLFEPQNINLSNQNRLKADLSIPGGVKVICYIGSIGTWYLLKEMLAFFKRYLQKFPDSIFLFVTKDAPQKILG
;
A
#
# COMPACT_ATOMS: atom_id res chain seq x y z
N SER A 1 16.07 -2.48 19.46
CA SER A 1 15.01 -2.16 18.49
C SER A 1 13.96 -3.25 18.62
N ILE A 2 12.69 -2.91 18.43
CA ILE A 2 11.56 -3.86 18.53
C ILE A 2 11.89 -5.16 17.77
N CYS A 3 12.44 -5.07 16.56
CA CYS A 3 12.86 -6.27 15.80
C CYS A 3 13.80 -7.21 16.59
N LYS A 4 14.83 -6.67 17.26
CA LYS A 4 15.79 -7.48 18.02
C LYS A 4 15.16 -8.18 19.22
N GLU A 5 14.20 -7.53 19.89
CA GLU A 5 13.44 -8.11 21.01
C GLU A 5 12.63 -9.33 20.58
N TYR A 6 12.14 -9.35 19.33
CA TYR A 6 11.43 -10.47 18.73
C TYR A 6 12.33 -11.42 17.92
N GLY A 7 13.67 -11.34 18.07
CA GLY A 7 14.60 -12.21 17.35
C GLY A 7 14.68 -11.96 15.83
N ILE A 8 14.17 -10.82 15.36
CA ILE A 8 14.18 -10.43 13.95
C ILE A 8 15.47 -9.66 13.65
N ASN A 9 16.35 -10.27 12.84
CA ASN A 9 17.52 -9.58 12.31
C ASN A 9 17.10 -8.61 11.19
N TRP A 10 17.17 -7.31 11.47
CA TRP A 10 16.77 -6.25 10.53
C TRP A 10 17.97 -5.67 9.79
N ILE A 11 17.95 -5.74 8.46
CA ILE A 11 19.03 -5.24 7.59
C ILE A 11 18.47 -4.14 6.67
N PRO A 12 18.61 -2.86 7.06
CA PRO A 12 18.11 -1.75 6.25
C PRO A 12 18.98 -1.58 4.99
N LEU A 13 18.33 -1.30 3.86
CA LEU A 13 18.99 -0.90 2.62
C LEU A 13 18.57 0.52 2.23
N PRO A 14 19.50 1.37 1.77
CA PRO A 14 19.16 2.69 1.26
C PRO A 14 18.28 2.55 0.01
N TYR A 15 17.24 3.37 -0.09
CA TYR A 15 16.34 3.43 -1.24
C TYR A 15 16.49 4.78 -1.95
N THR A 16 16.70 4.73 -3.26
CA THR A 16 17.01 5.91 -4.07
C THR A 16 15.79 6.27 -4.92
N LYS A 17 15.35 7.54 -4.89
CA LYS A 17 14.18 7.99 -5.67
C LYS A 17 14.53 8.63 -7.02
N LYS A 18 15.77 9.10 -7.20
CA LYS A 18 16.21 9.85 -8.38
C LYS A 18 17.55 9.31 -8.92
N PRO A 19 17.75 9.28 -10.26
CA PRO A 19 16.75 9.49 -11.31
C PRO A 19 15.76 8.31 -11.39
N PRO A 20 14.49 8.54 -11.80
CA PRO A 20 13.48 7.48 -11.89
C PRO A 20 13.95 6.30 -12.74
N VAL A 21 13.45 5.10 -12.45
CA VAL A 21 13.83 3.82 -13.12
C VAL A 21 15.27 3.37 -12.84
N LEU A 22 16.29 4.18 -13.12
CA LEU A 22 17.70 3.84 -12.91
C LEU A 22 18.03 3.62 -11.43
N SER A 23 17.52 4.51 -10.57
CA SER A 23 17.62 4.37 -9.11
C SER A 23 17.02 3.05 -8.64
N THR A 24 15.83 2.71 -9.12
CA THR A 24 15.16 1.45 -8.79
C THR A 24 15.95 0.22 -9.26
N ILE A 25 16.59 0.27 -10.44
CA ILE A 25 17.46 -0.82 -10.91
C ILE A 25 18.67 -0.99 -9.98
N LYS A 26 19.30 0.10 -9.53
CA LYS A 26 20.40 0.07 -8.56
C LYS A 26 19.93 -0.55 -7.24
N ASP A 27 18.78 -0.14 -6.73
CA ASP A 27 18.22 -0.65 -5.48
C ASP A 27 17.89 -2.14 -5.58
N ILE A 28 17.32 -2.60 -6.70
CA ILE A 28 17.08 -4.04 -6.96
C ILE A 28 18.40 -4.83 -7.00
N ARG A 29 19.46 -4.28 -7.63
CA ARG A 29 20.78 -4.94 -7.66
C ARG A 29 21.37 -5.06 -6.26
N ASN A 30 21.27 -4.01 -5.46
CA ASN A 30 21.72 -4.01 -4.07
C ASN A 30 20.93 -5.02 -3.25
N LEU A 31 19.60 -5.03 -3.36
CA LEU A 31 18.74 -6.01 -2.71
C LEU A 31 19.15 -7.44 -3.07
N LYS A 32 19.35 -7.75 -4.36
CA LYS A 32 19.78 -9.08 -4.82
C LYS A 32 21.14 -9.49 -4.28
N ARG A 33 22.09 -8.57 -4.18
CA ARG A 33 23.42 -8.84 -3.59
C ARG A 33 23.30 -9.14 -2.11
N THR A 34 22.54 -8.34 -1.38
CA THR A 34 22.33 -8.52 0.05
C THR A 34 21.65 -9.86 0.35
N VAL A 35 20.51 -10.15 -0.28
CA VAL A 35 19.79 -11.42 -0.03
C VAL A 35 20.60 -12.65 -0.47
N LYS A 36 21.48 -12.52 -1.47
CA LYS A 36 22.43 -13.58 -1.84
C LYS A 36 23.43 -13.86 -0.72
N THR A 37 24.06 -12.81 -0.19
CA THR A 37 25.03 -12.95 0.89
C THR A 37 24.38 -13.56 2.12
N LEU A 38 23.19 -13.08 2.48
CA LEU A 38 22.45 -13.59 3.63
C LEU A 38 22.00 -15.04 3.45
N HIS A 39 21.50 -15.41 2.27
CA HIS A 39 21.10 -16.79 2.03
C HIS A 39 22.30 -17.74 2.07
N LYS A 40 23.47 -17.34 1.56
CA LYS A 40 24.69 -18.15 1.69
C LYS A 40 25.16 -18.37 3.13
N GLN A 41 24.82 -17.45 4.04
CA GLN A 41 25.21 -17.52 5.44
C GLN A 41 24.20 -18.27 6.29
N ASN A 42 22.90 -18.15 5.97
CA ASN A 42 21.80 -18.60 6.82
C ASN A 42 20.93 -19.70 6.20
N ASN A 43 21.06 -19.98 4.90
CA ASN A 43 20.30 -21.00 4.17
C ASN A 43 18.77 -20.93 4.35
N PHE A 44 18.16 -19.77 4.09
CA PHE A 44 16.70 -19.59 4.20
C PHE A 44 15.89 -20.60 3.37
N ASP A 45 14.83 -21.15 3.99
CA ASP A 45 13.85 -22.05 3.34
C ASP A 45 12.77 -21.30 2.55
N ILE A 46 12.42 -20.09 3.00
CA ILE A 46 11.32 -19.29 2.45
C ILE A 46 11.79 -17.84 2.25
N VAL A 47 11.38 -17.25 1.12
CA VAL A 47 11.47 -15.81 0.86
C VAL A 47 10.07 -15.22 0.71
N HIS A 48 9.70 -14.34 1.66
CA HIS A 48 8.44 -13.60 1.63
C HIS A 48 8.67 -12.18 1.13
N CYS A 49 8.11 -11.87 -0.04
CA CYS A 49 8.25 -10.56 -0.67
C CYS A 49 6.94 -9.79 -0.61
N ARG A 50 6.96 -8.67 0.12
CA ARG A 50 5.88 -7.69 0.10
C ARG A 50 6.04 -6.72 -1.08
N SER A 51 5.03 -6.64 -1.94
CA SER A 51 4.98 -5.85 -3.17
C SER A 51 5.96 -6.31 -4.29
N TYR A 52 5.95 -5.58 -5.41
CA TYR A 52 6.46 -6.03 -6.71
C TYR A 52 7.99 -5.92 -6.80
N ILE A 53 8.58 -4.89 -6.20
CA ILE A 53 10.02 -4.65 -6.26
C ILE A 53 10.80 -5.76 -5.54
N PRO A 54 10.46 -6.14 -4.28
CA PRO A 54 11.10 -7.27 -3.62
C PRO A 54 10.81 -8.60 -4.34
N ALA A 55 9.62 -8.78 -4.92
CA ALA A 55 9.26 -10.00 -5.65
C ALA A 55 10.19 -10.29 -6.85
N LEU A 56 10.81 -9.27 -7.45
CA LEU A 56 11.87 -9.47 -8.46
C LEU A 56 13.12 -10.18 -7.91
N ALA A 57 13.42 -9.99 -6.62
CA ALA A 57 14.46 -10.73 -5.91
C ALA A 57 13.94 -12.10 -5.46
N GLY A 58 12.72 -12.19 -4.92
CA GLY A 58 12.11 -13.45 -4.48
C GLY A 58 12.04 -14.51 -5.57
N VAL A 59 11.45 -14.19 -6.73
CA VAL A 59 11.38 -15.14 -7.87
C VAL A 59 12.76 -15.50 -8.40
N TRP A 60 13.73 -14.59 -8.29
CA TRP A 60 15.12 -14.87 -8.67
C TRP A 60 15.79 -15.83 -7.70
N MET A 61 15.54 -15.68 -6.39
CA MET A 61 16.04 -16.60 -5.37
C MET A 61 15.44 -17.99 -5.54
N GLN A 62 14.12 -18.08 -5.75
CA GLN A 62 13.43 -19.35 -6.05
C GLN A 62 14.05 -20.04 -7.27
N LYS A 63 14.23 -19.33 -8.38
CA LYS A 63 14.85 -19.91 -9.58
C LYS A 63 16.28 -20.38 -9.34
N LYS A 64 17.04 -19.68 -8.50
CA LYS A 64 18.48 -19.94 -8.32
C LYS A 64 18.78 -21.03 -7.28
N TRP A 65 17.99 -21.12 -6.22
CA TRP A 65 18.26 -22.00 -5.07
C TRP A 65 17.08 -22.89 -4.68
N GLY A 66 15.93 -22.81 -5.36
CA GLY A 66 14.75 -23.63 -5.04
C GLY A 66 13.99 -23.21 -3.78
N ILE A 67 14.34 -22.06 -3.18
CA ILE A 67 13.68 -21.50 -1.99
C ILE A 67 12.19 -21.25 -2.26
N LYS A 68 11.34 -21.55 -1.29
CA LYS A 68 9.90 -21.27 -1.38
C LYS A 68 9.62 -19.78 -1.47
N PHE A 69 8.77 -19.38 -2.40
CA PHE A 69 8.49 -17.97 -2.68
C PHE A 69 7.05 -17.60 -2.31
N ILE A 70 6.91 -16.68 -1.34
CA ILE A 70 5.64 -16.07 -0.99
C ILE A 70 5.56 -14.67 -1.63
N PHE A 71 4.55 -14.48 -2.47
CA PHE A 71 4.24 -13.18 -3.06
C PHE A 71 3.09 -12.50 -2.30
N ASP A 72 3.44 -11.56 -1.42
CA ASP A 72 2.45 -10.66 -0.80
C ASP A 72 2.23 -9.46 -1.72
N MET A 73 1.20 -9.57 -2.55
CA MET A 73 0.92 -8.64 -3.62
C MET A 73 0.50 -7.26 -3.11
N ARG A 74 -0.16 -7.21 -1.94
CA ARG A 74 -0.82 -6.03 -1.32
C ARG A 74 -1.94 -5.39 -2.13
N GLY A 75 -1.74 -5.19 -3.43
CA GLY A 75 -2.67 -4.53 -4.34
C GLY A 75 -2.18 -4.64 -5.78
N PHE A 76 -2.95 -4.13 -6.71
CA PHE A 76 -2.63 -4.17 -8.14
C PHE A 76 -1.70 -3.01 -8.49
N TRP A 77 -0.48 -3.04 -7.95
CA TRP A 77 0.41 -1.87 -7.89
C TRP A 77 0.62 -1.15 -9.23
N ALA A 78 0.75 -1.90 -10.34
CA ALA A 78 0.92 -1.31 -11.65
C ALA A 78 -0.36 -0.62 -12.14
N ASP A 79 -1.52 -1.23 -11.92
CA ASP A 79 -2.83 -0.71 -12.30
C ASP A 79 -3.17 0.51 -11.44
N GLU A 80 -2.95 0.41 -10.12
CA GLU A 80 -3.03 1.54 -9.20
C GLU A 80 -2.23 2.71 -9.77
N ARG A 81 -0.93 2.58 -10.02
CA ARG A 81 -0.11 3.69 -10.57
C ARG A 81 -0.70 4.36 -11.81
N VAL A 82 -1.38 3.62 -12.69
CA VAL A 82 -2.07 4.17 -13.86
C VAL A 82 -3.35 4.89 -13.46
N ASP A 83 -4.22 4.25 -12.68
CA ASP A 83 -5.50 4.79 -12.23
C ASP A 83 -5.32 6.08 -11.43
N GLY A 84 -4.18 6.25 -10.75
CA GLY A 84 -3.85 7.46 -9.99
C GLY A 84 -3.19 8.54 -10.81
N GLY A 85 -3.08 8.38 -12.13
CA GLY A 85 -2.40 9.33 -13.00
C GLY A 85 -0.88 9.45 -12.77
N LEU A 86 -0.28 8.57 -11.96
CA LEU A 86 1.17 8.59 -11.71
C LEU A 86 1.94 8.04 -12.92
N TRP A 87 1.37 7.08 -13.64
CA TRP A 87 1.88 6.54 -14.89
C TRP A 87 0.95 6.89 -16.05
N ASN A 88 1.25 8.01 -16.71
CA ASN A 88 0.55 8.35 -17.95
C ASN A 88 0.98 7.41 -19.09
N LEU A 89 0.10 6.50 -19.49
CA LEU A 89 0.36 5.51 -20.53
C LEU A 89 0.56 6.10 -21.94
N LYS A 90 0.22 7.39 -22.17
CA LYS A 90 0.60 8.10 -23.40
C LYS A 90 2.11 8.32 -23.49
N ASN A 91 2.81 8.34 -22.34
CA ASN A 91 4.27 8.38 -22.31
C ASN A 91 4.85 6.98 -22.60
N PRO A 92 5.72 6.81 -23.62
CA PRO A 92 6.24 5.52 -24.01
C PRO A 92 7.05 4.82 -22.90
N VAL A 93 7.75 5.60 -22.05
CA VAL A 93 8.52 5.06 -20.92
C VAL A 93 7.58 4.45 -19.88
N PHE A 94 6.52 5.15 -19.48
CA PHE A 94 5.56 4.62 -18.52
C PHE A 94 4.74 3.46 -19.07
N ASN A 95 4.39 3.51 -20.36
CA ASN A 95 3.74 2.38 -21.02
C ASN A 95 4.63 1.12 -21.00
N PHE A 96 5.93 1.28 -21.29
CA PHE A 96 6.89 0.18 -21.20
C PHE A 96 7.00 -0.38 -19.78
N VAL A 97 7.15 0.50 -18.78
CA VAL A 97 7.24 0.12 -17.36
C VAL A 97 5.98 -0.61 -16.90
N TYR A 98 4.79 -0.10 -17.26
CA TYR A 98 3.51 -0.73 -16.95
C TYR A 98 3.43 -2.14 -17.55
N LYS A 99 3.67 -2.30 -18.86
CA LYS A 99 3.67 -3.61 -19.54
C LYS A 99 4.69 -4.58 -18.93
N TYR A 100 5.87 -4.08 -18.57
CA TYR A 100 6.88 -4.87 -17.87
C TYR A 100 6.33 -5.40 -16.54
N PHE A 101 5.73 -4.55 -15.71
CA PHE A 101 5.21 -4.98 -14.41
C PHE A 101 3.97 -5.85 -14.51
N LYS A 102 3.10 -5.69 -15.51
CA LYS A 102 2.01 -6.65 -15.76
C LYS A 102 2.53 -8.04 -16.14
N LYS A 103 3.58 -8.11 -16.96
CA LYS A 103 4.26 -9.38 -17.26
C LYS A 103 4.91 -9.99 -16.01
N ARG A 104 5.51 -9.16 -15.15
CA ARG A 104 6.10 -9.61 -13.88
C ARG A 104 5.06 -10.07 -12.88
N GLU A 105 3.94 -9.37 -12.77
CA GLU A 105 2.80 -9.75 -11.93
C GLU A 105 2.28 -11.14 -12.30
N ARG A 106 2.02 -11.38 -13.59
CA ARG A 106 1.65 -12.70 -14.10
C ARG A 106 2.69 -13.75 -13.72
N LEU A 107 3.97 -13.46 -13.89
CA LEU A 107 5.05 -14.36 -13.49
C LEU A 107 5.06 -14.63 -11.98
N PHE A 108 4.90 -13.61 -11.15
CA PHE A 108 4.91 -13.76 -9.69
C PHE A 108 3.73 -14.61 -9.21
N LEU A 109 2.52 -14.32 -9.72
CA LEU A 109 1.32 -15.09 -9.40
C LEU A 109 1.45 -16.55 -9.84
N SER A 110 1.99 -16.80 -11.04
CA SER A 110 2.18 -18.17 -11.53
C SER A 110 3.31 -18.94 -10.83
N LYS A 111 4.32 -18.27 -10.27
CA LYS A 111 5.50 -18.92 -9.68
C LYS A 111 5.51 -18.97 -8.17
N ALA A 112 4.73 -18.12 -7.50
CA ALA A 112 4.65 -18.14 -6.04
C ALA A 112 4.15 -19.50 -5.55
N ASP A 113 4.84 -20.04 -4.55
CA ASP A 113 4.35 -21.18 -3.77
C ASP A 113 3.11 -20.77 -2.96
N TYR A 114 3.00 -19.48 -2.62
CA TYR A 114 1.82 -18.91 -1.99
C TYR A 114 1.65 -17.42 -2.28
N VAL A 115 0.41 -16.98 -2.51
CA VAL A 115 0.06 -15.56 -2.71
C VAL A 115 -0.69 -15.03 -1.48
N ILE A 116 -0.30 -13.84 -1.00
CA ILE A 116 -1.05 -13.10 0.01
C ILE A 116 -1.74 -11.91 -0.65
N SER A 117 -3.03 -11.76 -0.36
CA SER A 117 -3.86 -10.64 -0.80
C SER A 117 -4.62 -10.04 0.39
N LEU A 118 -5.03 -8.78 0.29
CA LEU A 118 -5.71 -8.08 1.38
C LEU A 118 -7.24 -8.26 1.38
N THR A 119 -7.83 -8.62 0.25
CA THR A 119 -9.30 -8.67 0.11
C THR A 119 -9.77 -9.89 -0.67
N GLN A 120 -10.98 -10.35 -0.34
CA GLN A 120 -11.66 -11.40 -1.10
C GLN A 120 -11.94 -10.97 -2.55
N ASN A 121 -12.20 -9.68 -2.78
CA ASN A 121 -12.42 -9.16 -4.13
C ASN A 121 -11.15 -9.30 -5.01
N ALA A 122 -9.97 -8.98 -4.46
CA ALA A 122 -8.71 -9.16 -5.18
C ALA A 122 -8.42 -10.65 -5.43
N LYS A 123 -8.71 -11.53 -4.47
CA LYS A 123 -8.61 -12.99 -4.66
C LYS A 123 -9.51 -13.48 -5.80
N LYS A 124 -10.79 -13.07 -5.81
CA LYS A 124 -11.74 -13.38 -6.89
C LYS A 124 -11.27 -12.87 -8.24
N ASN A 125 -10.76 -11.63 -8.30
CA ASN A 125 -10.20 -11.06 -9.52
C ASN A 125 -9.02 -11.89 -10.05
N ILE A 126 -8.06 -12.24 -9.17
CA ILE A 126 -6.88 -13.05 -9.53
C ILE A 126 -7.30 -14.43 -10.03
N HIS A 127 -8.25 -15.11 -9.36
CA HIS A 127 -8.74 -16.43 -9.79
C HIS A 127 -9.54 -16.38 -11.10
N GLY A 128 -10.15 -15.24 -11.43
CA GLY A 128 -10.85 -15.04 -12.71
C GLY A 128 -9.93 -14.75 -13.91
N ARG A 129 -8.61 -14.63 -13.69
CA ARG A 129 -7.65 -14.30 -14.76
C ARG A 129 -7.31 -15.50 -15.63
N THR A 130 -7.52 -15.35 -16.94
CA THR A 130 -7.21 -16.35 -17.97
C THR A 130 -5.75 -16.36 -18.41
N ASP A 131 -4.97 -15.32 -18.09
CA ASP A 131 -3.56 -15.26 -18.43
C ASP A 131 -2.67 -16.09 -17.46
N ILE A 132 -3.22 -16.57 -16.35
CA ILE A 132 -2.49 -17.43 -15.40
C ILE A 132 -2.86 -18.89 -15.72
N LEU A 133 -1.88 -19.68 -16.18
CA LEU A 133 -2.15 -21.03 -16.71
C LEU A 133 -2.36 -22.09 -15.62
N ASN A 134 -1.78 -21.89 -14.44
CA ASN A 134 -1.80 -22.84 -13.34
C ASN A 134 -2.90 -22.52 -12.32
N GLN A 135 -4.06 -22.07 -12.78
CA GLN A 135 -5.19 -21.81 -11.91
C GLN A 135 -5.82 -23.13 -11.39
N PRO A 136 -6.43 -23.11 -10.19
CA PRO A 136 -6.38 -22.02 -9.21
C PRO A 136 -5.00 -21.96 -8.53
N ILE A 137 -4.40 -20.76 -8.48
CA ILE A 137 -3.16 -20.57 -7.71
C ILE A 137 -3.46 -20.52 -6.20
N PRO A 138 -2.51 -20.97 -5.33
CA PRO A 138 -2.66 -20.87 -3.88
C PRO A 138 -2.64 -19.41 -3.43
N ILE A 139 -3.72 -18.97 -2.79
CA ILE A 139 -3.90 -17.59 -2.34
C ILE A 139 -4.70 -17.50 -1.03
N GLN A 140 -4.14 -16.77 -0.06
CA GLN A 140 -4.79 -16.44 1.21
C GLN A 140 -5.10 -14.96 1.29
N VAL A 141 -6.27 -14.66 1.86
CA VAL A 141 -6.62 -13.30 2.23
C VAL A 141 -6.16 -13.06 3.67
N ILE A 142 -5.26 -12.09 3.84
CA ILE A 142 -4.77 -11.60 5.13
C ILE A 142 -4.99 -10.08 5.13
N PRO A 143 -6.08 -9.58 5.75
CA PRO A 143 -6.37 -8.15 5.77
C PRO A 143 -5.37 -7.38 6.64
N CYS A 144 -5.35 -6.05 6.49
CA CYS A 144 -4.69 -5.20 7.47
C CYS A 144 -5.38 -5.34 8.83
N CYS A 145 -4.61 -5.27 9.91
CA CYS A 145 -5.10 -5.21 11.28
C CYS A 145 -4.88 -3.82 11.87
N VAL A 146 -5.60 -3.53 12.95
CA VAL A 146 -5.48 -2.34 13.77
C VAL A 146 -5.44 -2.77 15.23
N ASP A 147 -4.74 -2.01 16.07
CA ASP A 147 -4.72 -2.25 17.51
C ASP A 147 -6.03 -1.75 18.14
N LEU A 148 -6.90 -2.70 18.51
CA LEU A 148 -8.20 -2.38 19.09
C LEU A 148 -8.10 -1.82 20.51
N SER A 149 -7.00 -2.07 21.22
CA SER A 149 -6.77 -1.48 22.55
C SER A 149 -6.40 -0.01 22.45
N LEU A 150 -5.65 0.36 21.40
CA LEU A 150 -5.31 1.75 21.10
C LEU A 150 -6.54 2.53 20.60
N PHE A 151 -7.36 1.93 19.72
CA PHE A 151 -8.51 2.58 19.10
C PHE A 151 -9.83 2.19 19.78
N GLU A 152 -9.89 2.39 21.10
CA GLU A 152 -11.06 2.03 21.90
C GLU A 152 -11.86 3.28 22.32
N PRO A 153 -13.17 3.38 22.01
CA PRO A 153 -13.98 4.55 22.34
C PRO A 153 -14.01 4.90 23.84
N GLN A 154 -13.92 3.90 24.72
CA GLN A 154 -13.92 4.11 26.17
C GLN A 154 -12.63 4.76 26.70
N ASN A 155 -11.53 4.66 25.95
CA ASN A 155 -10.25 5.28 26.31
C ASN A 155 -10.18 6.76 25.90
N ILE A 156 -11.25 7.31 25.31
CA ILE A 156 -11.34 8.72 24.92
C ILE A 156 -11.50 9.58 26.18
N ASN A 157 -10.46 10.37 26.47
CA ASN A 157 -10.53 11.39 27.50
C ASN A 157 -11.31 12.62 26.99
N LEU A 158 -12.50 12.86 27.57
CA LEU A 158 -13.39 13.93 27.17
C LEU A 158 -12.80 15.34 27.37
N SER A 159 -11.94 15.55 28.38
CA SER A 159 -11.31 16.86 28.58
C SER A 159 -10.31 17.16 27.47
N ASN A 160 -9.54 16.16 27.04
CA ASN A 160 -8.66 16.27 25.88
C ASN A 160 -9.44 16.50 24.59
N GLN A 161 -10.58 15.82 24.41
CA GLN A 161 -11.43 16.01 23.25
C GLN A 161 -12.01 17.43 23.18
N ASN A 162 -12.47 17.97 24.31
CA ASN A 162 -13.00 19.33 24.39
C ASN A 162 -11.90 20.37 24.13
N ARG A 163 -10.69 20.16 24.67
CA ARG A 163 -9.53 21.01 24.35
C ARG A 163 -9.22 21.00 22.86
N LEU A 164 -9.14 19.82 22.24
CA LEU A 164 -8.87 19.71 20.79
C LEU A 164 -9.95 20.39 19.94
N LYS A 165 -11.22 20.30 20.34
CA LYS A 165 -12.30 21.03 19.65
C LYS A 165 -12.11 22.55 19.78
N ALA A 166 -11.74 23.04 20.96
CA ALA A 166 -11.45 24.45 21.17
C ALA A 166 -10.24 24.92 20.35
N ASP A 167 -9.15 24.14 20.32
CA ASP A 167 -7.94 24.43 19.54
C ASP A 167 -8.22 24.49 18.03
N LEU A 168 -9.18 23.69 17.56
CA LEU A 168 -9.64 23.66 16.17
C LEU A 168 -10.80 24.63 15.87
N SER A 169 -11.20 25.46 16.84
CA SER A 169 -12.33 26.38 16.74
C SER A 169 -13.65 25.69 16.33
N ILE A 170 -13.87 24.45 16.79
CA ILE A 170 -15.10 23.67 16.56
C ILE A 170 -16.11 24.00 17.67
N PRO A 171 -17.25 24.64 17.37
CA PRO A 171 -18.24 24.98 18.38
C PRO A 171 -18.88 23.74 19.02
N GLY A 172 -19.42 23.90 20.23
CA GLY A 172 -20.21 22.86 20.88
C GLY A 172 -21.50 22.57 20.11
N GLY A 173 -21.95 21.31 20.11
CA GLY A 173 -23.23 20.91 19.54
C GLY A 173 -23.29 20.81 18.01
N VAL A 174 -22.26 21.24 17.29
CA VAL A 174 -22.22 21.12 15.81
C VAL A 174 -21.91 19.70 15.37
N LYS A 175 -22.40 19.33 14.18
CA LYS A 175 -22.04 18.06 13.55
C LYS A 175 -20.71 18.18 12.85
N VAL A 176 -19.81 17.24 13.11
CA VAL A 176 -18.49 17.17 12.46
C VAL A 176 -18.44 15.93 11.58
N ILE A 177 -18.24 16.12 10.29
CA ILE A 177 -17.83 15.05 9.38
C ILE A 177 -16.31 15.11 9.29
N CYS A 178 -15.64 13.99 9.50
CA CYS A 178 -14.17 13.95 9.50
C CYS A 178 -13.64 13.10 8.35
N TYR A 179 -12.67 13.64 7.62
CA TYR A 179 -11.82 12.92 6.70
C TYR A 179 -10.42 12.81 7.29
N ILE A 180 -9.88 11.59 7.39
CA ILE A 180 -8.52 11.34 7.89
C ILE A 180 -7.75 10.61 6.81
N GLY A 181 -6.70 11.23 6.28
CA GLY A 181 -5.86 10.62 5.26
C GLY A 181 -5.30 11.61 4.24
N SER A 182 -4.59 11.08 3.24
CA SER A 182 -4.10 11.89 2.13
C SER A 182 -5.22 12.23 1.16
N ILE A 183 -5.23 13.44 0.61
CA ILE A 183 -6.22 13.95 -0.36
C ILE A 183 -5.74 13.64 -1.78
N GLY A 184 -5.12 12.48 -1.94
CA GLY A 184 -4.52 12.05 -3.19
C GLY A 184 -5.57 11.73 -4.26
N THR A 185 -5.07 11.10 -5.30
CA THR A 185 -5.73 10.96 -6.61
C THR A 185 -7.02 10.12 -6.61
N TRP A 186 -7.27 9.30 -5.59
CA TRP A 186 -8.33 8.28 -5.56
C TRP A 186 -9.46 8.57 -4.57
N TYR A 187 -9.34 9.62 -3.77
CA TYR A 187 -10.19 9.81 -2.60
C TYR A 187 -11.42 10.69 -2.88
N LEU A 188 -11.76 10.92 -4.15
CA LEU A 188 -13.00 11.55 -4.58
C LEU A 188 -13.29 12.90 -3.87
N LEU A 189 -12.26 13.75 -3.76
CA LEU A 189 -12.36 15.02 -3.01
C LEU A 189 -13.53 15.89 -3.48
N LYS A 190 -13.72 16.01 -4.80
CA LYS A 190 -14.79 16.85 -5.36
C LYS A 190 -16.16 16.34 -4.96
N GLU A 191 -16.35 15.03 -5.00
CA GLU A 191 -17.57 14.34 -4.63
C GLU A 191 -17.83 14.47 -3.13
N MET A 192 -16.80 14.33 -2.28
CA MET A 192 -16.91 14.56 -0.84
C MET A 192 -17.35 16.01 -0.52
N LEU A 193 -16.77 17.01 -1.20
CA LEU A 193 -17.16 18.41 -1.02
C LEU A 193 -18.56 18.70 -1.56
N ALA A 194 -18.93 18.10 -2.70
CA ALA A 194 -20.28 18.22 -3.26
C ALA A 194 -21.33 17.58 -2.34
N PHE A 195 -21.02 16.42 -1.76
CA PHE A 195 -21.83 15.79 -0.73
C PHE A 195 -21.97 16.70 0.48
N PHE A 196 -20.87 17.25 0.98
CA PHE A 196 -20.90 18.14 2.15
C PHE A 196 -21.74 19.40 1.90
N LYS A 197 -21.67 19.99 0.69
CA LYS A 197 -22.54 21.10 0.29
C LYS A 197 -24.03 20.74 0.38
N ARG A 198 -24.41 19.51 0.01
CA ARG A 198 -25.79 19.02 0.17
C ARG A 198 -26.13 18.73 1.62
N TYR A 199 -25.19 18.19 2.39
CA TYR A 199 -25.35 17.92 3.81
C TYR A 199 -25.67 19.20 4.61
N LEU A 200 -25.02 20.31 4.27
CA LEU A 200 -25.30 21.63 4.87
C LEU A 200 -26.73 22.12 4.65
N GLN A 201 -27.45 21.64 3.62
CA GLN A 201 -28.87 22.00 3.41
C GLN A 201 -29.76 21.44 4.52
N LYS A 202 -29.35 20.36 5.17
CA LYS A 202 -30.08 19.72 6.28
C LYS A 202 -29.50 20.06 7.65
N PHE A 203 -28.19 20.30 7.72
CA PHE A 203 -27.48 20.62 8.96
C PHE A 203 -26.55 21.83 8.73
N PRO A 204 -27.09 23.06 8.74
CA PRO A 204 -26.38 24.26 8.29
C PRO A 204 -25.08 24.57 9.05
N ASP A 205 -25.02 24.26 10.34
CA ASP A 205 -23.88 24.58 11.20
C ASP A 205 -22.77 23.51 11.20
N SER A 206 -22.85 22.55 10.27
CA SER A 206 -21.91 21.42 10.26
C SER A 206 -20.50 21.82 9.80
N ILE A 207 -19.49 21.10 10.28
CA ILE A 207 -18.09 21.28 9.92
C ILE A 207 -17.57 20.03 9.19
N PHE A 208 -16.80 20.24 8.12
CA PHE A 208 -16.02 19.18 7.47
C PHE A 208 -14.56 19.29 7.88
N LEU A 209 -14.13 18.46 8.82
CA LEU A 209 -12.77 18.42 9.33
C LEU A 209 -11.88 17.52 8.48
N PHE A 210 -10.84 18.07 7.87
CA PHE A 210 -9.80 17.31 7.17
C PHE A 210 -8.54 17.20 8.04
N VAL A 211 -8.19 15.98 8.44
CA VAL A 211 -6.93 15.66 9.12
C VAL A 211 -5.98 15.04 8.10
N THR A 212 -5.08 15.87 7.56
CA THR A 212 -4.19 15.47 6.46
C THR A 212 -2.81 16.08 6.58
N LYS A 213 -1.84 15.50 5.85
CA LYS A 213 -0.52 16.09 5.62
C LYS A 213 -0.46 16.87 4.29
N ASP A 214 -1.53 16.82 3.49
CA ASP A 214 -1.61 17.55 2.23
C ASP A 214 -1.82 19.05 2.46
N ALA A 215 -1.33 19.85 1.52
CA ALA A 215 -1.40 21.30 1.61
C ALA A 215 -2.86 21.79 1.54
N PRO A 216 -3.29 22.78 2.36
CA PRO A 216 -4.68 23.24 2.43
C PRO A 216 -5.25 23.70 1.09
N GLN A 217 -4.42 24.24 0.19
CA GLN A 217 -4.81 24.71 -1.14
C GLN A 217 -5.47 23.63 -1.99
N LYS A 218 -5.13 22.34 -1.75
CA LYS A 218 -5.79 21.24 -2.46
C LYS A 218 -7.28 21.12 -2.16
N ILE A 219 -7.72 21.60 -1.00
CA ILE A 219 -9.13 21.59 -0.56
C ILE A 219 -9.79 22.94 -0.84
N LEU A 220 -9.09 24.02 -0.51
CA LEU A 220 -9.65 25.37 -0.43
C LEU A 220 -9.69 26.10 -1.77
N GLY A 221 -9.02 25.57 -2.82
CA GLY A 221 -8.87 26.24 -4.11
C GLY A 221 -7.63 27.11 -4.16
#